data_AF-A0A9X2F6M0-F1
#
_entry.id   AF-A0A9X2F6M0-F1
#
_cell.length_a   1.000
_cell.length_b   1.000
_cell.length_c   1.000
_cell.angle_alpha   90.00
_cell.angle_beta   90.00
_cell.angle_gamma   90.00
#
_symmetry.space_group_name_H-M   'P 1'
#
loop_
_entity.id
_entity.type
_entity.pdbx_description
1 polymer ?
#
loop_
_entity_poly.entity_id
_entity_poly.type
_entity_poly.pdbx_seq_one_letter_code
_entity_poly.pdbx_strand_id
1 'polypeptide(L)'
;MCFAALVTGHHRAAAQLPAELLPDMRPSQLQLNVCKDTPLGVVQPGGDITEALQWACDHAHEFQQPIVIPAGEFLISDTITTPYRAGFTLLGSGASHGIEHPRLRGVYTHLRWAGDEGGVMIRHQAGFARVGNFLLDGRGKAAIGLLVSGAAKGLGTSKTIFEPIVGEGFDHLVQIGKTQNTPNCDNMQFRWLEGKECKSSVLHMVNKMGMDIVVNHLRNYNPGSEQVGLLVDGGGQLWVQSSLTTSPGTLVKFNKDAGVGSHNGFYRFSQTKVDAQARDGFTLVDSDCPNQIRLLFDGGINSSDGMRIKLLGSNFLHLTDFSSHYTSITGKTHRGWGTPAVLVEACRCWDNPAEKITGNVNLRMRDCTDWRSQWLDDFDSQAASKPAGQASDP
;
A
#
# COMPACT_ATOMS: atom_id res chain seq x y z
N MET A 1 18.33 -9.83 36.43
CA MET A 1 18.11 -8.37 36.43
C MET A 1 16.93 -8.06 35.53
N CYS A 2 15.74 -7.88 36.09
CA CYS A 2 14.56 -7.48 35.32
C CYS A 2 14.59 -5.96 35.16
N PHE A 3 14.71 -5.47 33.93
CA PHE A 3 14.56 -4.06 33.62
C PHE A 3 13.06 -3.71 33.58
N ALA A 4 12.58 -3.03 34.62
CA ALA A 4 11.34 -2.28 34.57
C ALA A 4 11.58 -1.05 33.67
N ALA A 5 11.12 -1.10 32.42
CA ALA A 5 11.14 0.06 31.54
C ALA A 5 10.04 1.02 31.98
N LEU A 6 10.45 2.18 32.49
CA LEU A 6 9.57 3.32 32.78
C LEU A 6 9.03 3.85 31.43
N VAL A 7 7.77 3.55 31.12
CA VAL A 7 7.08 4.14 29.96
C VAL A 7 6.55 5.50 30.39
N THR A 8 7.29 6.57 30.10
CA THR A 8 6.81 7.95 30.27
C THR A 8 6.07 8.38 29.00
N GLY A 9 4.89 7.81 28.78
CA GLY A 9 3.93 8.36 27.82
C GLY A 9 3.15 9.47 28.49
N HIS A 10 2.96 10.61 27.81
CA HIS A 10 1.94 11.59 28.17
C HIS A 10 0.54 10.96 28.00
N HIS A 11 0.18 10.05 28.90
CA HIS A 11 -1.21 9.74 29.15
C HIS A 11 -1.81 11.02 29.72
N ARG A 12 -2.70 11.68 28.96
CA ARG A 12 -3.74 12.44 29.64
C ARG A 12 -4.31 11.47 30.66
N ALA A 13 -4.25 11.81 31.95
CA ALA A 13 -4.89 11.01 32.97
C ALA A 13 -6.35 10.87 32.52
N ALA A 14 -6.73 9.66 32.09
CA ALA A 14 -8.12 9.37 31.83
C ALA A 14 -8.82 9.65 33.15
N ALA A 15 -9.59 10.73 33.20
CA ALA A 15 -10.43 10.98 34.35
C ALA A 15 -11.27 9.70 34.50
N GLN A 16 -11.08 8.98 35.61
CA GLN A 16 -11.92 7.84 35.91
C GLN A 16 -13.35 8.35 35.85
N LEU A 17 -14.10 7.87 34.86
CA LEU A 17 -15.51 8.21 34.77
C LEU A 17 -16.15 7.74 36.08
N PRO A 18 -16.95 8.59 36.75
CA PRO A 18 -17.77 8.16 37.87
C PRO A 18 -18.47 6.86 37.49
N ALA A 19 -18.45 5.85 38.37
CA ALA A 19 -19.08 4.55 38.11
C ALA A 19 -20.58 4.68 37.72
N GLU A 20 -21.19 5.80 38.05
CA GLU A 20 -22.57 6.19 37.73
C GLU A 20 -22.79 6.59 36.25
N LEU A 21 -21.74 6.91 35.51
CA LEU A 21 -21.78 7.31 34.08
C LEU A 21 -21.51 6.18 33.10
N LEU A 22 -21.17 4.99 33.58
CA LEU A 22 -21.24 3.79 32.76
C LEU A 22 -22.72 3.42 32.68
N PRO A 23 -23.40 3.63 31.54
CA PRO A 23 -24.78 3.16 31.40
C PRO A 23 -24.82 1.68 31.76
N ASP A 24 -25.98 1.21 32.25
CA ASP A 24 -26.32 -0.19 32.51
C ASP A 24 -26.17 -1.03 31.23
N MET A 25 -24.92 -1.20 30.79
CA MET A 25 -24.49 -1.86 29.56
C MET A 25 -24.69 -3.33 29.85
N ARG A 26 -25.90 -3.78 29.56
CA ARG A 26 -26.26 -5.18 29.70
C ARG A 26 -25.26 -5.99 28.86
N PRO A 27 -24.72 -7.10 29.38
CA PRO A 27 -23.86 -8.03 28.63
C PRO A 27 -24.44 -8.52 27.28
N SER A 28 -25.69 -8.19 26.97
CA SER A 28 -26.37 -8.44 25.70
C SER A 28 -26.01 -7.47 24.56
N GLN A 29 -25.38 -6.32 24.81
CA GLN A 29 -24.88 -5.48 23.72
C GLN A 29 -23.57 -6.08 23.21
N LEU A 30 -23.63 -6.74 22.05
CA LEU A 30 -22.47 -7.42 21.45
C LEU A 30 -21.47 -6.45 20.80
N GLN A 31 -21.77 -5.15 20.76
CA GLN A 31 -21.06 -4.12 20.00
C GLN A 31 -21.24 -2.74 20.66
N LEU A 32 -20.21 -1.89 20.59
CA LEU A 32 -20.24 -0.49 21.01
C LEU A 32 -20.52 0.41 19.80
N ASN A 33 -21.72 0.99 19.72
CA ASN A 33 -22.10 1.92 18.66
C ASN A 33 -21.60 3.33 18.98
N VAL A 34 -20.65 3.82 18.18
CA VAL A 34 -20.00 5.14 18.38
C VAL A 34 -21.01 6.29 18.47
N CYS A 35 -22.11 6.21 17.73
CA CYS A 35 -23.09 7.28 17.63
C CYS A 35 -24.25 7.15 18.63
N LYS A 36 -24.26 6.16 19.53
CA LYS A 36 -25.37 5.95 20.47
C LYS A 36 -24.93 5.58 21.88
N ASP A 37 -23.89 4.77 21.98
CA ASP A 37 -23.48 4.12 23.23
C ASP A 37 -22.33 4.88 23.93
N THR A 38 -21.97 6.07 23.44
CA THR A 38 -20.93 6.92 24.04
C THR A 38 -21.55 7.97 24.98
N PRO A 39 -20.79 8.47 25.98
CA PRO A 39 -21.28 9.50 26.91
C PRO A 39 -21.65 10.83 26.23
N LEU A 40 -21.28 11.02 24.96
CA LEU A 40 -21.52 12.23 24.18
C LEU A 40 -22.91 12.28 23.55
N GLY A 41 -23.72 11.23 23.75
CA GLY A 41 -25.07 11.14 23.24
C GLY A 41 -25.14 10.74 21.76
N VAL A 42 -26.30 10.98 21.15
CA VAL A 42 -26.57 10.50 19.79
C VAL A 42 -26.00 11.45 18.75
N VAL A 43 -25.05 10.96 17.93
CA VAL A 43 -24.52 11.71 16.78
C VAL A 43 -25.24 11.30 15.50
N GLN A 44 -25.84 12.27 14.80
CA GLN A 44 -26.52 12.04 13.53
C GLN A 44 -25.54 12.00 12.35
N PRO A 45 -25.87 11.32 11.24
CA PRO A 45 -25.12 11.47 9.99
C PRO A 45 -24.97 12.95 9.59
N GLY A 46 -23.78 13.31 9.12
CA GLY A 46 -23.32 14.67 8.88
C GLY A 46 -22.64 15.31 10.10
N GLY A 47 -22.81 14.73 11.29
CA GLY A 47 -22.16 15.17 12.52
C GLY A 47 -20.67 14.79 12.58
N ASP A 48 -19.94 15.53 13.41
CA ASP A 48 -18.56 15.20 13.77
C ASP A 48 -18.55 14.15 14.89
N ILE A 49 -17.93 13.00 14.62
CA ILE A 49 -17.85 11.89 15.56
C ILE A 49 -16.47 11.79 16.23
N THR A 50 -15.58 12.75 16.02
CA THR A 50 -14.17 12.66 16.42
C THR A 50 -14.01 12.31 17.90
N GLU A 51 -14.68 13.06 18.77
CA GLU A 51 -14.60 12.85 20.22
C GLU A 51 -15.24 11.51 20.63
N ALA A 52 -16.39 11.15 20.04
CA ALA A 52 -17.09 9.89 20.33
C ALA A 52 -16.27 8.66 19.91
N LEU A 53 -15.67 8.73 18.72
CA LEU A 53 -14.85 7.66 18.17
C LEU A 53 -13.53 7.54 18.92
N GLN A 54 -12.90 8.65 19.29
CA GLN A 54 -11.69 8.62 20.11
C GLN A 54 -11.99 8.05 21.49
N TRP A 55 -13.08 8.46 22.15
CA TRP A 55 -13.51 7.90 23.43
C TRP A 55 -13.71 6.38 23.34
N ALA A 56 -14.40 5.90 22.29
CA ALA A 56 -14.61 4.48 22.06
C ALA A 56 -13.28 3.72 21.88
N CYS A 57 -12.31 4.32 21.18
CA CYS A 57 -10.97 3.75 20.99
C CYS A 57 -10.17 3.70 22.31
N ASP A 58 -10.24 4.75 23.13
CA ASP A 58 -9.54 4.84 24.42
C ASP A 58 -10.05 3.77 25.41
N HIS A 59 -11.35 3.48 25.38
CA HIS A 59 -12.02 2.54 26.28
C HIS A 59 -12.24 1.15 25.67
N ALA A 60 -11.71 0.88 24.47
CA ALA A 60 -11.91 -0.39 23.75
C ALA A 60 -11.52 -1.62 24.60
N HIS A 61 -10.49 -1.47 25.44
CA HIS A 61 -9.98 -2.52 26.30
C HIS A 61 -10.93 -2.86 27.46
N GLU A 62 -11.73 -1.89 27.92
CA GLU A 62 -12.69 -2.06 29.02
C GLU A 62 -13.91 -2.85 28.54
N PHE A 63 -14.38 -2.54 27.33
CA PHE A 63 -15.58 -3.17 26.78
C PHE A 63 -15.33 -4.54 26.17
N GLN A 64 -14.11 -4.80 25.65
CA GLN A 64 -13.78 -6.02 24.91
C GLN A 64 -14.78 -6.34 23.77
N GLN A 65 -15.45 -5.30 23.26
CA GLN A 65 -16.48 -5.38 22.23
C GLN A 65 -15.99 -4.71 20.94
N PRO A 66 -16.49 -5.14 19.77
CA PRO A 66 -16.29 -4.41 18.53
C PRO A 66 -16.84 -2.98 18.63
N ILE A 67 -16.03 -2.00 18.24
CA ILE A 67 -16.45 -0.63 17.99
C ILE A 67 -17.09 -0.61 16.59
N VAL A 68 -18.33 -0.15 16.52
CA VAL A 68 -19.08 -0.07 15.27
C VAL A 68 -19.49 1.37 14.99
N ILE A 69 -19.11 1.86 13.82
CA ILE A 69 -19.59 3.13 13.27
C ILE A 69 -20.79 2.79 12.38
N PRO A 70 -21.98 3.35 12.62
CA PRO A 70 -23.15 3.04 11.79
C PRO A 70 -22.95 3.47 10.32
N ALA A 71 -23.84 3.00 9.45
CA ALA A 71 -23.94 3.54 8.10
C ALA A 71 -24.37 5.01 8.15
N GLY A 72 -23.76 5.84 7.31
CA GLY A 72 -23.91 7.28 7.31
C GLY A 72 -22.62 7.99 6.91
N GLU A 73 -22.74 9.28 6.65
CA GLU A 73 -21.60 10.17 6.47
C GLU A 73 -21.26 10.81 7.81
N PHE A 74 -19.99 10.86 8.19
CA PHE A 74 -19.53 11.45 9.45
C PHE A 74 -18.26 12.26 9.24
N LEU A 75 -18.11 13.34 9.99
CA LEU A 75 -16.90 14.17 9.96
C LEU A 75 -15.89 13.66 10.99
N ILE A 76 -14.60 13.78 10.64
CA ILE A 76 -13.45 13.57 11.53
C ILE A 76 -12.59 14.84 11.46
N SER A 77 -12.54 15.61 12.55
CA SER A 77 -11.82 16.88 12.65
C SER A 77 -10.44 16.78 13.29
N ASP A 78 -10.12 15.66 13.93
CA ASP A 78 -8.79 15.39 14.50
C ASP A 78 -8.39 13.92 14.30
N THR A 79 -7.10 13.61 14.47
CA THR A 79 -6.57 12.25 14.31
C THR A 79 -7.17 11.29 15.33
N ILE A 80 -7.83 10.24 14.82
CA ILE A 80 -8.25 9.11 15.65
C ILE A 80 -7.06 8.19 15.90
N THR A 81 -6.72 7.96 17.17
CA THR A 81 -5.64 7.06 17.58
C THR A 81 -6.20 5.77 18.16
N THR A 82 -5.83 4.64 17.57
CA THR A 82 -6.26 3.32 18.06
C THR A 82 -5.47 2.91 19.31
N PRO A 83 -6.05 2.10 20.22
CA PRO A 83 -5.42 1.77 21.47
C PRO A 83 -4.12 0.99 21.27
N TYR A 84 -3.15 1.25 22.13
CA TYR A 84 -1.86 0.56 22.06
C TYR A 84 -1.95 -0.89 22.57
N ARG A 85 -1.45 -1.85 21.79
CA ARG A 85 -1.37 -3.30 22.16
C ARG A 85 -2.70 -3.96 22.58
N ALA A 86 -3.83 -3.35 22.26
CA ALA A 86 -5.12 -3.98 22.50
C ALA A 86 -5.58 -4.71 21.25
N GLY A 87 -5.92 -5.99 21.37
CA GLY A 87 -6.74 -6.63 20.37
C GLY A 87 -8.08 -5.91 20.33
N PHE A 88 -8.41 -5.29 19.20
CA PHE A 88 -9.64 -4.51 19.08
C PHE A 88 -10.21 -4.61 17.66
N THR A 89 -11.51 -4.39 17.55
CA THR A 89 -12.22 -4.39 16.26
C THR A 89 -12.87 -3.04 16.07
N LEU A 90 -12.60 -2.39 14.94
CA LEU A 90 -13.23 -1.14 14.52
C LEU A 90 -13.81 -1.32 13.12
N LEU A 91 -15.14 -1.32 13.02
CA LEU A 91 -15.84 -1.60 11.78
C LEU A 91 -16.87 -0.53 11.46
N GLY A 92 -16.96 -0.13 10.19
CA GLY A 92 -18.19 0.48 9.69
C GLY A 92 -19.28 -0.58 9.55
N SER A 93 -20.54 -0.21 9.79
CA SER A 93 -21.69 -1.11 9.56
C SER A 93 -22.30 -0.93 8.17
N GLY A 94 -21.92 0.11 7.45
CA GLY A 94 -22.35 0.32 6.08
C GLY A 94 -21.64 -0.61 5.09
N ALA A 95 -22.09 -0.59 3.84
CA ALA A 95 -21.29 -1.11 2.75
C ALA A 95 -19.98 -0.29 2.66
N SER A 96 -18.98 -0.88 2.02
CA SER A 96 -17.67 -0.26 1.80
C SER A 96 -17.37 -0.03 0.32
N HIS A 97 -18.16 -0.64 -0.57
CA HIS A 97 -17.93 -0.55 -2.01
C HIS A 97 -18.71 0.60 -2.64
N GLY A 98 -18.03 1.74 -2.81
CA GLY A 98 -18.54 2.91 -3.50
C GLY A 98 -18.67 2.69 -5.01
N ILE A 99 -19.73 2.00 -5.43
CA ILE A 99 -20.43 2.49 -6.61
C ILE A 99 -21.11 3.76 -6.12
N GLU A 100 -20.54 4.91 -6.46
CA GLU A 100 -21.18 6.20 -6.20
C GLU A 100 -22.49 6.26 -7.00
N HIS A 101 -23.53 5.71 -6.40
CA HIS A 101 -24.86 5.75 -6.94
C HIS A 101 -25.67 6.68 -6.04
N PRO A 102 -26.34 7.71 -6.58
CA PRO A 102 -27.14 8.64 -5.77
C PRO A 102 -28.17 7.94 -4.87
N ARG A 103 -28.65 6.76 -5.29
CA ARG A 103 -29.60 5.92 -4.51
C ARG A 103 -28.97 5.06 -3.40
N LEU A 104 -27.64 4.99 -3.32
CA LEU A 104 -26.91 4.24 -2.29
C LEU A 104 -26.29 5.18 -1.23
N ARG A 105 -26.58 6.48 -1.28
CA ARG A 105 -26.19 7.42 -0.22
C ARG A 105 -26.76 6.97 1.12
N GLY A 106 -25.93 6.99 2.16
CA GLY A 106 -26.30 6.53 3.51
C GLY A 106 -26.23 5.01 3.73
N VAL A 107 -25.93 4.22 2.69
CA VAL A 107 -25.66 2.77 2.83
C VAL A 107 -24.22 2.53 3.28
N TYR A 108 -23.31 3.47 3.01
CA TYR A 108 -21.90 3.39 3.36
C TYR A 108 -21.61 3.99 4.72
N THR A 109 -20.61 3.47 5.43
CA THR A 109 -19.96 4.22 6.50
C THR A 109 -18.87 5.08 5.86
N HIS A 110 -19.09 6.39 5.80
CA HIS A 110 -18.22 7.33 5.11
C HIS A 110 -17.64 8.34 6.10
N LEU A 111 -16.32 8.28 6.32
CA LEU A 111 -15.58 9.17 7.20
C LEU A 111 -14.89 10.25 6.38
N ARG A 112 -15.26 11.51 6.63
CA ARG A 112 -14.76 12.66 5.86
C ARG A 112 -13.88 13.55 6.71
N TRP A 113 -12.72 13.90 6.18
CA TRP A 113 -11.79 14.79 6.87
C TRP A 113 -12.34 16.21 6.96
N ALA A 114 -12.40 16.72 8.17
CA ALA A 114 -12.74 18.11 8.49
C ALA A 114 -11.59 18.84 9.21
N GLY A 115 -10.51 18.13 9.55
CA GLY A 115 -9.35 18.69 10.23
C GLY A 115 -8.41 19.47 9.31
N ASP A 116 -7.23 19.77 9.84
CA ASP A 116 -6.23 20.61 9.19
C ASP A 116 -5.59 19.95 7.95
N GLU A 117 -5.08 20.78 7.06
CA GLU A 117 -4.30 20.35 5.89
C GLU A 117 -3.03 19.59 6.34
N GLY A 118 -2.69 18.52 5.64
CA GLY A 118 -1.56 17.66 5.99
C GLY A 118 -1.83 16.70 7.16
N GLY A 119 -3.06 16.66 7.66
CA GLY A 119 -3.45 15.81 8.78
C GLY A 119 -3.42 14.30 8.50
N VAL A 120 -3.49 13.53 9.58
CA VAL A 120 -3.66 12.07 9.57
C VAL A 120 -5.07 11.77 10.05
N MET A 121 -5.88 11.06 9.28
CA MET A 121 -7.24 10.74 9.71
C MET A 121 -7.25 9.67 10.80
N ILE A 122 -6.59 8.51 10.54
CA ILE A 122 -6.49 7.42 11.51
C ILE A 122 -5.02 7.07 11.75
N ARG A 123 -4.60 7.07 13.01
CA ARG A 123 -3.33 6.55 13.47
C ARG A 123 -3.54 5.19 14.14
N HIS A 124 -3.11 4.14 13.45
CA HIS A 124 -3.20 2.77 13.96
C HIS A 124 -1.95 2.36 14.73
N GLN A 125 -2.14 1.96 15.98
CA GLN A 125 -1.08 1.51 16.90
C GLN A 125 -1.36 0.15 17.56
N ALA A 126 -2.58 -0.36 17.38
CA ALA A 126 -3.00 -1.63 17.95
C ALA A 126 -2.33 -2.82 17.26
N GLY A 127 -2.31 -3.95 17.96
CA GLY A 127 -1.98 -5.25 17.38
C GLY A 127 -3.13 -6.23 17.59
N PHE A 128 -3.15 -7.32 16.84
CA PHE A 128 -4.26 -8.30 16.86
C PHE A 128 -5.61 -7.64 16.57
N ALA A 129 -5.62 -6.68 15.65
CA ALA A 129 -6.75 -5.82 15.38
C ALA A 129 -7.44 -6.16 14.06
N ARG A 130 -8.72 -5.80 13.97
CA ARG A 130 -9.50 -5.83 12.74
C ARG A 130 -10.07 -4.43 12.49
N VAL A 131 -9.70 -3.80 11.39
CA VAL A 131 -10.09 -2.40 11.09
C VAL A 131 -10.60 -2.28 9.67
N GLY A 132 -11.78 -1.70 9.45
CA GLY A 132 -12.23 -1.34 8.10
C GLY A 132 -13.73 -1.33 7.91
N ASN A 133 -14.16 -1.63 6.70
CA ASN A 133 -15.53 -1.51 6.23
C ASN A 133 -16.08 -0.07 6.27
N PHE A 134 -15.22 0.90 5.93
CA PHE A 134 -15.60 2.29 5.75
C PHE A 134 -14.82 2.92 4.59
N LEU A 135 -15.39 3.99 4.04
CA LEU A 135 -14.76 4.86 3.04
C LEU A 135 -14.11 6.05 3.76
N LEU A 136 -12.84 6.31 3.46
CA LEU A 136 -12.11 7.47 3.96
C LEU A 136 -12.06 8.55 2.85
N ASP A 137 -12.51 9.77 3.13
CA ASP A 137 -12.44 10.91 2.21
C ASP A 137 -11.56 12.00 2.82
N GLY A 138 -10.37 12.18 2.25
CA GLY A 138 -9.40 13.19 2.68
C GLY A 138 -9.73 14.61 2.21
N ARG A 139 -10.70 14.78 1.31
CA ARG A 139 -11.11 16.05 0.68
C ARG A 139 -9.96 16.84 0.04
N GLY A 140 -8.89 16.15 -0.35
CA GLY A 140 -7.64 16.77 -0.81
C GLY A 140 -6.83 17.47 0.28
N LYS A 141 -7.30 17.47 1.53
CA LYS A 141 -6.71 18.15 2.70
C LYS A 141 -5.86 17.23 3.55
N ALA A 142 -6.37 16.05 3.90
CA ALA A 142 -5.59 15.10 4.69
C ALA A 142 -4.42 14.57 3.88
N ALA A 143 -3.22 14.55 4.47
CA ALA A 143 -2.09 13.89 3.83
C ALA A 143 -2.24 12.38 3.88
N ILE A 144 -2.66 11.83 5.02
CA ILE A 144 -2.67 10.38 5.25
C ILE A 144 -4.05 9.91 5.72
N GLY A 145 -4.63 8.92 5.05
CA GLY A 145 -5.86 8.28 5.49
C GLY A 145 -5.63 7.39 6.71
N LEU A 146 -4.71 6.43 6.57
CA LEU A 146 -4.35 5.47 7.61
C LEU A 146 -2.82 5.43 7.81
N LEU A 147 -2.35 5.97 8.93
CA LEU A 147 -0.96 5.83 9.36
C LEU A 147 -0.82 4.64 10.29
N VAL A 148 -0.14 3.60 9.83
CA VAL A 148 0.25 2.45 10.66
C VAL A 148 1.60 2.75 11.31
N SER A 149 1.61 2.98 12.61
CA SER A 149 2.84 3.23 13.36
C SER A 149 2.97 2.23 14.51
N GLY A 150 3.94 1.32 14.42
CA GLY A 150 4.29 0.47 15.55
C GLY A 150 4.67 1.34 16.75
N ALA A 151 4.04 1.08 17.90
CA ALA A 151 4.18 1.97 19.05
C ALA A 151 5.28 1.55 20.05
N ALA A 152 5.94 0.39 19.88
CA ALA A 152 7.26 0.17 20.49
C ALA A 152 8.19 -0.66 19.60
N LYS A 153 9.49 -0.40 19.78
CA LYS A 153 10.58 -1.14 19.16
C LYS A 153 10.48 -2.64 19.49
N GLY A 154 10.58 -3.48 18.46
CA GLY A 154 10.69 -4.94 18.59
C GLY A 154 9.38 -5.75 18.59
N LEU A 155 8.22 -5.14 18.78
CA LEU A 155 6.93 -5.87 18.85
C LEU A 155 5.99 -5.58 17.67
N GLY A 156 6.28 -4.50 16.95
CA GLY A 156 5.51 -4.02 15.81
C GLY A 156 4.01 -3.88 16.00
N THR A 157 3.26 -3.88 14.89
CA THR A 157 1.79 -3.80 14.87
C THR A 157 1.12 -5.16 14.76
N SER A 158 1.88 -6.26 14.67
CA SER A 158 1.47 -7.67 14.88
C SER A 158 0.04 -8.05 14.47
N LYS A 159 -0.13 -8.94 13.48
CA LYS A 159 -1.42 -9.60 13.12
C LYS A 159 -2.62 -8.65 13.04
N THR A 160 -2.50 -7.58 12.25
CA THR A 160 -3.63 -6.69 11.97
C THR A 160 -4.25 -7.03 10.61
N ILE A 161 -5.59 -7.14 10.58
CA ILE A 161 -6.37 -7.30 9.35
C ILE A 161 -7.10 -5.99 9.05
N PHE A 162 -6.84 -5.41 7.89
CA PHE A 162 -7.55 -4.28 7.36
C PHE A 162 -8.55 -4.76 6.32
N GLU A 163 -9.85 -4.61 6.55
CA GLU A 163 -10.85 -5.15 5.62
C GLU A 163 -12.21 -4.44 5.64
N PRO A 164 -12.70 -4.06 4.46
CA PRO A 164 -11.98 -3.39 3.37
C PRO A 164 -11.60 -1.94 3.74
N ILE A 165 -10.56 -1.40 3.11
CA ILE A 165 -10.17 0.02 3.21
C ILE A 165 -10.26 0.65 1.82
N VAL A 166 -11.18 1.59 1.69
CA VAL A 166 -11.36 2.38 0.48
C VAL A 166 -11.13 3.84 0.86
N GLY A 167 -10.39 4.59 0.05
CA GLY A 167 -10.33 6.01 0.30
C GLY A 167 -9.88 6.87 -0.87
N GLU A 168 -10.12 8.16 -0.71
CA GLU A 168 -9.93 9.15 -1.75
C GLU A 168 -9.41 10.50 -1.26
N GLY A 169 -8.74 11.24 -2.15
CA GLY A 169 -8.32 12.61 -1.88
C GLY A 169 -7.26 12.73 -0.77
N PHE A 170 -6.38 11.74 -0.61
CA PHE A 170 -5.22 11.77 0.28
C PHE A 170 -3.92 12.00 -0.50
N ASP A 171 -2.84 12.42 0.16
CA ASP A 171 -1.51 12.26 -0.46
C ASP A 171 -1.14 10.76 -0.50
N HIS A 172 -1.31 10.08 0.64
CA HIS A 172 -1.16 8.63 0.79
C HIS A 172 -2.40 8.03 1.47
N LEU A 173 -3.06 7.04 0.86
CA LEU A 173 -4.18 6.39 1.52
C LEU A 173 -3.72 5.61 2.76
N VAL A 174 -2.73 4.74 2.59
CA VAL A 174 -2.10 4.00 3.70
C VAL A 174 -0.61 4.31 3.74
N GLN A 175 -0.11 4.69 4.91
CA GLN A 175 1.31 4.83 5.18
C GLN A 175 1.76 3.87 6.29
N ILE A 176 2.75 3.04 6.00
CA ILE A 176 3.36 2.10 6.93
C ILE A 176 4.67 2.70 7.46
N GLY A 177 4.63 3.12 8.72
CA GLY A 177 5.72 3.82 9.37
C GLY A 177 5.61 5.34 9.23
N LYS A 178 5.82 6.08 10.31
CA LYS A 178 5.90 7.55 10.26
C LYS A 178 7.23 8.03 9.68
N THR A 179 8.29 7.29 9.96
CA THR A 179 9.67 7.57 9.56
C THR A 179 10.36 6.24 9.25
N GLN A 180 11.53 6.29 8.62
CA GLN A 180 12.33 5.09 8.37
C GLN A 180 12.73 4.32 9.64
N ASN A 181 12.85 5.04 10.76
CA ASN A 181 13.21 4.51 12.07
C ASN A 181 12.00 4.15 12.93
N THR A 182 10.78 4.27 12.38
CA THR A 182 9.60 3.79 13.08
C THR A 182 9.78 2.30 13.40
N PRO A 183 9.34 1.85 14.59
CA PRO A 183 9.36 0.44 14.93
C PRO A 183 8.76 -0.46 13.85
N ASN A 184 9.01 -1.75 14.01
CA ASN A 184 8.52 -2.76 13.09
C ASN A 184 7.01 -2.57 12.81
N CYS A 185 6.59 -2.79 11.56
CA CYS A 185 5.19 -2.85 11.20
C CYS A 185 5.04 -4.15 10.41
N ASP A 186 4.62 -5.21 11.08
CA ASP A 186 4.73 -6.57 10.60
C ASP A 186 3.41 -7.33 10.67
N ASN A 187 3.33 -8.43 9.92
CA ASN A 187 2.21 -9.38 9.94
C ASN A 187 0.87 -8.67 9.69
N MET A 188 0.78 -7.91 8.61
CA MET A 188 -0.42 -7.15 8.27
C MET A 188 -1.07 -7.72 7.03
N GLN A 189 -2.40 -7.79 7.05
CA GLN A 189 -3.18 -8.23 5.90
C GLN A 189 -4.18 -7.14 5.52
N PHE A 190 -4.05 -6.59 4.32
CA PHE A 190 -5.09 -5.77 3.69
C PHE A 190 -5.93 -6.69 2.82
N ARG A 191 -7.21 -6.84 3.15
CA ARG A 191 -8.19 -7.55 2.34
C ARG A 191 -9.07 -6.50 1.69
N TRP A 192 -8.71 -6.16 0.47
CA TRP A 192 -9.21 -5.06 -0.33
C TRP A 192 -8.68 -3.70 0.14
N LEU A 193 -7.76 -3.17 -0.64
CA LEU A 193 -7.23 -1.81 -0.51
C LEU A 193 -7.47 -1.08 -1.82
N GLU A 194 -8.28 -0.02 -1.79
CA GLU A 194 -8.65 0.74 -2.98
C GLU A 194 -8.42 2.23 -2.75
N GLY A 195 -7.52 2.81 -3.55
CA GLY A 195 -7.27 4.25 -3.58
C GLY A 195 -7.85 4.89 -4.82
N LYS A 196 -8.57 6.00 -4.62
CA LYS A 196 -9.04 6.89 -5.68
C LYS A 196 -8.41 8.27 -5.49
N GLU A 197 -8.00 8.94 -6.56
CA GLU A 197 -7.55 10.34 -6.48
C GLU A 197 -6.47 10.63 -5.39
N CYS A 198 -5.65 9.63 -5.02
CA CYS A 198 -4.53 9.79 -4.10
C CYS A 198 -3.37 10.52 -4.79
N LYS A 199 -2.87 11.64 -4.25
CA LYS A 199 -1.86 12.47 -4.95
C LYS A 199 -0.52 11.77 -5.16
N SER A 200 -0.10 10.93 -4.21
CA SER A 200 1.21 10.27 -4.24
C SER A 200 1.10 8.76 -4.34
N SER A 201 0.42 8.11 -3.39
CA SER A 201 0.26 6.66 -3.44
C SER A 201 -0.92 6.05 -2.72
N VAL A 202 -1.32 4.83 -3.13
CA VAL A 202 -2.30 4.04 -2.39
C VAL A 202 -1.65 3.43 -1.13
N LEU A 203 -0.45 2.86 -1.29
CA LEU A 203 0.32 2.29 -0.18
C LEU A 203 1.74 2.88 -0.17
N HIS A 204 2.15 3.45 0.96
CA HIS A 204 3.49 4.01 1.16
C HIS A 204 4.20 3.25 2.29
N MET A 205 5.28 2.55 1.95
CA MET A 205 6.12 1.85 2.92
C MET A 205 7.32 2.71 3.28
N VAL A 206 7.31 3.32 4.47
CA VAL A 206 8.37 4.23 4.94
C VAL A 206 9.35 3.53 5.86
N ASN A 207 8.89 2.63 6.74
CA ASN A 207 9.76 1.98 7.72
C ASN A 207 10.73 0.97 7.07
N LYS A 208 11.92 0.82 7.63
CA LYS A 208 12.94 -0.12 7.10
C LYS A 208 12.67 -1.60 7.39
N MET A 209 11.64 -1.89 8.17
CA MET A 209 11.39 -3.20 8.75
C MET A 209 10.00 -3.74 8.41
N GLY A 210 9.28 -3.25 7.39
CA GLY A 210 7.96 -3.81 7.08
C GLY A 210 8.06 -5.30 6.71
N MET A 211 7.54 -6.23 7.52
CA MET A 211 7.65 -7.67 7.24
C MET A 211 6.28 -8.33 7.14
N ASP A 212 6.15 -9.35 6.28
CA ASP A 212 4.93 -10.14 6.15
C ASP A 212 3.67 -9.28 5.90
N ILE A 213 3.80 -8.30 5.01
CA ILE A 213 2.69 -7.45 4.60
C ILE A 213 2.03 -8.10 3.39
N VAL A 214 0.74 -8.39 3.50
CA VAL A 214 -0.04 -9.01 2.44
C VAL A 214 -1.16 -8.08 2.04
N VAL A 215 -1.30 -7.83 0.74
CA VAL A 215 -2.38 -7.04 0.15
C VAL A 215 -3.14 -7.93 -0.82
N ASN A 216 -4.30 -8.41 -0.40
CA ASN A 216 -5.23 -9.14 -1.25
C ASN A 216 -6.18 -8.12 -1.86
N HIS A 217 -6.18 -7.98 -3.19
CA HIS A 217 -6.96 -6.99 -3.92
C HIS A 217 -6.48 -5.54 -3.70
N LEU A 218 -5.43 -5.15 -4.42
CA LEU A 218 -5.03 -3.75 -4.54
C LEU A 218 -5.68 -3.12 -5.76
N ARG A 219 -6.42 -2.02 -5.58
CA ARG A 219 -6.98 -1.23 -6.68
C ARG A 219 -6.45 0.20 -6.65
N ASN A 220 -5.93 0.65 -7.78
CA ASN A 220 -5.52 2.03 -7.99
C ASN A 220 -6.34 2.62 -9.14
N TYR A 221 -7.22 3.57 -8.80
CA TYR A 221 -8.06 4.29 -9.75
C TYR A 221 -7.75 5.77 -9.72
N ASN A 222 -7.00 6.25 -10.70
CA ASN A 222 -6.63 7.65 -10.71
C ASN A 222 -6.36 8.17 -12.11
N PRO A 223 -6.96 9.29 -12.52
CA PRO A 223 -6.67 9.87 -13.83
C PRO A 223 -5.34 10.64 -13.90
N GLY A 224 -4.69 10.97 -12.77
CA GLY A 224 -3.46 11.78 -12.75
C GLY A 224 -2.16 11.02 -13.11
N SER A 225 -1.24 11.68 -13.81
CA SER A 225 -0.08 11.05 -14.48
C SER A 225 1.16 10.74 -13.63
N GLU A 226 1.28 11.28 -12.41
CA GLU A 226 2.53 11.21 -11.62
C GLU A 226 2.49 10.21 -10.45
N GLN A 227 1.42 9.44 -10.34
CA GLN A 227 1.18 8.66 -9.14
C GLN A 227 1.81 7.29 -9.12
N VAL A 228 1.95 6.79 -7.89
CA VAL A 228 2.54 5.49 -7.62
C VAL A 228 1.51 4.61 -6.89
N GLY A 229 1.19 3.42 -7.40
CA GLY A 229 0.34 2.48 -6.66
C GLY A 229 0.94 2.15 -5.29
N LEU A 230 2.20 1.70 -5.31
CA LEU A 230 3.02 1.38 -4.16
C LEU A 230 4.32 2.19 -4.15
N LEU A 231 4.46 3.11 -3.21
CA LEU A 231 5.71 3.82 -2.96
C LEU A 231 6.50 3.12 -1.85
N VAL A 232 7.77 2.84 -2.10
CA VAL A 232 8.66 2.17 -1.17
C VAL A 232 9.86 3.07 -0.91
N ASP A 233 9.87 3.69 0.27
CA ASP A 233 10.99 4.45 0.82
C ASP A 233 11.78 3.60 1.83
N GLY A 234 11.10 2.65 2.48
CA GLY A 234 11.66 1.69 3.40
C GLY A 234 12.16 0.41 2.74
N GLY A 235 12.52 -0.58 3.55
CA GLY A 235 12.77 -1.95 3.11
C GLY A 235 11.68 -2.86 3.65
N GLY A 236 11.63 -4.12 3.20
CA GLY A 236 10.68 -5.07 3.75
C GLY A 236 10.26 -6.20 2.84
N GLN A 237 9.21 -6.88 3.26
CA GLN A 237 8.54 -7.94 2.52
C GLN A 237 7.09 -7.57 2.29
N LEU A 238 6.68 -7.62 1.02
CA LEU A 238 5.32 -7.34 0.60
C LEU A 238 4.88 -8.39 -0.42
N TRP A 239 3.66 -8.90 -0.24
CA TRP A 239 2.97 -9.70 -1.23
C TRP A 239 1.66 -9.04 -1.61
N VAL A 240 1.53 -8.65 -2.87
CA VAL A 240 0.28 -8.20 -3.46
C VAL A 240 -0.32 -9.33 -4.28
N GLN A 241 -1.55 -9.73 -3.97
CA GLN A 241 -2.32 -10.71 -4.73
C GLN A 241 -3.52 -10.04 -5.38
N SER A 242 -3.71 -10.27 -6.68
CA SER A 242 -4.82 -9.77 -7.49
C SER A 242 -4.90 -8.25 -7.50
N SER A 243 -3.94 -7.57 -8.13
CA SER A 243 -3.98 -6.10 -8.26
C SER A 243 -4.64 -5.64 -9.56
N LEU A 244 -5.26 -4.47 -9.55
CA LEU A 244 -5.77 -3.77 -10.72
C LEU A 244 -5.33 -2.31 -10.65
N THR A 245 -4.65 -1.84 -11.68
CA THR A 245 -4.37 -0.41 -11.85
C THR A 245 -4.96 0.06 -13.17
N THR A 246 -5.72 1.16 -13.13
CA THR A 246 -6.23 1.82 -14.34
C THR A 246 -5.55 3.18 -14.56
N SER A 247 -4.69 3.60 -13.63
CA SER A 247 -4.06 4.91 -13.62
C SER A 247 -2.86 4.98 -14.58
N PRO A 248 -2.69 6.08 -15.34
CA PRO A 248 -1.40 6.41 -15.93
C PRO A 248 -0.42 6.72 -14.78
N GLY A 249 0.75 6.09 -14.74
CA GLY A 249 1.71 6.29 -13.65
C GLY A 249 2.58 5.08 -13.39
N THR A 250 2.98 4.90 -12.15
CA THR A 250 3.87 3.80 -11.73
C THR A 250 3.13 2.80 -10.84
N LEU A 251 3.23 1.49 -11.08
CA LEU A 251 2.66 0.52 -10.14
C LEU A 251 3.48 0.46 -8.85
N VAL A 252 4.79 0.23 -8.95
CA VAL A 252 5.70 0.25 -7.79
C VAL A 252 6.92 1.12 -8.05
N LYS A 253 7.21 2.03 -7.10
CA LYS A 253 8.39 2.89 -7.11
C LYS A 253 9.25 2.66 -5.88
N PHE A 254 10.55 2.49 -6.09
CA PHE A 254 11.56 2.41 -5.04
C PHE A 254 12.40 3.68 -5.02
N ASN A 255 12.33 4.41 -3.91
CA ASN A 255 12.98 5.72 -3.79
C ASN A 255 14.43 5.62 -3.31
N LYS A 256 15.38 6.04 -4.16
CA LYS A 256 16.82 5.93 -3.92
C LYS A 256 17.29 6.64 -2.64
N ASP A 257 16.70 7.80 -2.34
CA ASP A 257 17.18 8.67 -1.29
C ASP A 257 16.76 8.19 0.11
N ALA A 258 15.92 7.14 0.16
CA ALA A 258 15.36 6.61 1.38
C ALA A 258 16.10 5.37 1.94
N GLY A 259 17.13 4.88 1.26
CA GLY A 259 17.93 3.75 1.75
C GLY A 259 17.21 2.39 1.69
N VAL A 260 16.21 2.28 0.81
CA VAL A 260 15.48 1.05 0.44
C VAL A 260 16.46 -0.09 0.15
N GLY A 261 16.29 -1.26 0.77
CA GLY A 261 17.07 -2.46 0.40
C GLY A 261 18.34 -2.73 1.21
N SER A 262 18.66 -1.92 2.21
CA SER A 262 19.66 -2.26 3.24
C SER A 262 19.31 -3.51 4.06
N HIS A 263 18.07 -4.00 3.97
CA HIS A 263 17.53 -5.09 4.79
C HIS A 263 16.84 -6.21 3.98
N ASN A 264 17.26 -6.48 2.74
CA ASN A 264 16.65 -7.47 1.83
C ASN A 264 15.18 -7.20 1.52
N GLY A 265 14.91 -6.54 0.38
CA GLY A 265 13.55 -6.32 -0.09
C GLY A 265 13.03 -7.50 -0.92
N PHE A 266 11.92 -8.14 -0.51
CA PHE A 266 11.22 -9.12 -1.35
C PHE A 266 9.80 -8.64 -1.63
N TYR A 267 9.48 -8.43 -2.90
CA TYR A 267 8.19 -7.90 -3.33
C TYR A 267 7.61 -8.85 -4.37
N ARG A 268 6.45 -9.41 -4.06
CA ARG A 268 5.72 -10.33 -4.94
C ARG A 268 4.42 -9.72 -5.38
N PHE A 269 4.13 -9.81 -6.67
CA PHE A 269 2.90 -9.35 -7.30
C PHE A 269 2.30 -10.50 -8.09
N SER A 270 1.19 -11.04 -7.60
CA SER A 270 0.46 -12.13 -8.23
C SER A 270 -0.80 -11.61 -8.90
N GLN A 271 -1.10 -12.06 -10.13
CA GLN A 271 -2.34 -11.72 -10.86
C GLN A 271 -2.60 -10.22 -10.98
N THR A 272 -1.59 -9.49 -11.48
CA THR A 272 -1.64 -8.03 -11.59
C THR A 272 -2.18 -7.58 -12.94
N LYS A 273 -3.37 -7.00 -12.99
CA LYS A 273 -3.94 -6.44 -14.22
C LYS A 273 -3.62 -4.95 -14.35
N VAL A 274 -3.17 -4.54 -15.53
CA VAL A 274 -2.95 -3.13 -15.90
C VAL A 274 -3.95 -2.80 -17.00
N ASP A 275 -4.95 -1.97 -16.70
CA ASP A 275 -5.96 -1.58 -17.69
C ASP A 275 -5.44 -0.44 -18.58
N ALA A 276 -5.57 -0.63 -19.88
CA ALA A 276 -4.93 0.10 -20.96
C ALA A 276 -5.63 1.41 -21.38
N GLN A 277 -6.23 2.10 -20.42
CA GLN A 277 -6.48 3.53 -20.62
C GLN A 277 -5.22 4.37 -20.32
N ALA A 278 -4.18 3.76 -19.75
CA ALA A 278 -2.87 4.35 -19.51
C ALA A 278 -1.97 4.37 -20.77
N ARG A 279 -2.52 4.77 -21.92
CA ARG A 279 -1.94 4.63 -23.27
C ARG A 279 -0.52 5.18 -23.46
N ASP A 280 -0.11 6.12 -22.62
CA ASP A 280 1.25 6.63 -22.56
C ASP A 280 1.67 6.84 -21.11
N GLY A 281 2.72 6.18 -20.65
CA GLY A 281 3.34 6.53 -19.36
C GLY A 281 3.37 5.46 -18.29
N PHE A 282 2.71 4.30 -18.48
CA PHE A 282 2.69 3.31 -17.43
C PHE A 282 4.08 2.66 -17.20
N THR A 283 4.53 2.73 -15.95
CA THR A 283 5.77 2.14 -15.48
C THR A 283 5.42 1.05 -14.47
N LEU A 284 5.70 -0.21 -14.78
CA LEU A 284 5.44 -1.30 -13.84
C LEU A 284 6.33 -1.18 -12.61
N VAL A 285 7.63 -0.97 -12.85
CA VAL A 285 8.65 -0.83 -11.81
C VAL A 285 9.51 0.38 -12.13
N ASP A 286 9.64 1.28 -11.16
CA ASP A 286 10.60 2.38 -11.18
C ASP A 286 11.55 2.23 -9.98
N SER A 287 12.75 1.70 -10.21
CA SER A 287 13.74 1.52 -9.15
C SER A 287 15.01 2.31 -9.45
N ASP A 288 15.18 3.41 -8.73
CA ASP A 288 16.44 4.17 -8.68
C ASP A 288 17.35 3.69 -7.53
N CYS A 289 16.98 2.60 -6.85
CA CYS A 289 17.75 2.04 -5.74
C CYS A 289 18.75 1.00 -6.24
N PRO A 290 20.07 1.12 -5.97
CA PRO A 290 21.06 0.15 -6.42
C PRO A 290 21.08 -1.15 -5.61
N ASN A 291 20.25 -1.25 -4.55
CA ASN A 291 20.26 -2.33 -3.58
C ASN A 291 19.68 -3.64 -4.15
N GLN A 292 19.90 -4.78 -3.48
CA GLN A 292 19.46 -6.10 -3.95
C GLN A 292 17.95 -6.33 -3.71
N ILE A 293 17.08 -5.60 -4.41
CA ILE A 293 15.64 -5.82 -4.35
C ILE A 293 15.30 -7.03 -5.22
N ARG A 294 14.50 -7.95 -4.67
CA ARG A 294 13.95 -9.10 -5.39
C ARG A 294 12.48 -8.81 -5.70
N LEU A 295 12.18 -8.72 -6.99
CA LEU A 295 10.85 -8.49 -7.51
C LEU A 295 10.38 -9.75 -8.23
N LEU A 296 9.23 -10.28 -7.83
CA LEU A 296 8.56 -11.39 -8.50
C LEU A 296 7.20 -10.93 -8.98
N PHE A 297 6.95 -11.03 -10.28
CA PHE A 297 5.62 -10.89 -10.85
C PHE A 297 5.18 -12.23 -11.42
N ASP A 298 4.05 -12.76 -10.95
CA ASP A 298 3.50 -14.04 -11.38
C ASP A 298 2.00 -13.99 -11.69
N GLY A 299 1.54 -14.94 -12.50
CA GLY A 299 0.10 -15.21 -12.65
C GLY A 299 -0.68 -14.22 -13.52
N GLY A 300 -0.12 -13.75 -14.64
CA GLY A 300 -0.87 -12.97 -15.63
C GLY A 300 -0.83 -11.48 -15.37
N ILE A 301 0.31 -10.85 -15.72
CA ILE A 301 0.25 -9.42 -16.04
C ILE A 301 -0.37 -9.29 -17.41
N ASN A 302 -1.47 -8.54 -17.50
CA ASN A 302 -2.08 -8.19 -18.76
C ASN A 302 -2.07 -6.67 -18.89
N SER A 303 -1.39 -6.17 -19.93
CA SER A 303 -1.48 -4.80 -20.37
C SER A 303 -1.84 -4.79 -21.85
N SER A 304 -2.85 -4.01 -22.24
CA SER A 304 -3.19 -3.83 -23.66
C SER A 304 -2.23 -2.88 -24.38
N ASP A 305 -1.37 -2.17 -23.63
CA ASP A 305 -0.47 -1.13 -24.13
C ASP A 305 0.99 -1.39 -23.72
N GLY A 306 1.86 -0.39 -23.93
CA GLY A 306 3.26 -0.47 -23.57
C GLY A 306 3.56 -0.27 -22.10
N MET A 307 4.29 -1.25 -21.56
CA MET A 307 4.76 -1.28 -20.19
C MET A 307 6.25 -0.93 -20.12
N ARG A 308 6.65 -0.10 -19.14
CA ARG A 308 8.05 0.22 -18.88
C ARG A 308 8.52 -0.41 -17.57
N ILE A 309 9.74 -0.93 -17.57
CA ILE A 309 10.43 -1.43 -16.38
C ILE A 309 11.79 -0.73 -16.31
N LYS A 310 12.06 -0.04 -15.21
CA LYS A 310 13.34 0.62 -14.93
C LYS A 310 13.99 0.00 -13.70
N LEU A 311 15.22 -0.49 -13.87
CA LEU A 311 16.00 -1.12 -12.80
C LEU A 311 17.40 -0.52 -12.72
N LEU A 312 17.84 -0.18 -11.51
CA LEU A 312 19.21 0.28 -11.24
C LEU A 312 20.00 -0.76 -10.42
N GLY A 313 21.31 -0.88 -10.65
CA GLY A 313 22.21 -1.65 -9.77
C GLY A 313 21.87 -3.14 -9.66
N SER A 314 22.06 -3.75 -8.49
CA SER A 314 21.99 -5.23 -8.34
C SER A 314 20.58 -5.77 -8.08
N ASN A 315 19.55 -5.12 -8.61
CA ASN A 315 18.18 -5.58 -8.51
C ASN A 315 17.96 -6.88 -9.30
N PHE A 316 17.13 -7.76 -8.76
CA PHE A 316 16.70 -8.98 -9.42
C PHE A 316 15.19 -8.92 -9.71
N LEU A 317 14.82 -9.05 -10.98
CA LEU A 317 13.44 -9.09 -11.42
C LEU A 317 13.14 -10.46 -12.04
N HIS A 318 12.08 -11.11 -11.58
CA HIS A 318 11.55 -12.34 -12.14
C HIS A 318 10.12 -12.09 -12.64
N LEU A 319 9.90 -12.30 -13.93
CA LEU A 319 8.60 -12.23 -14.58
C LEU A 319 8.18 -13.63 -15.02
N THR A 320 7.03 -14.10 -14.55
CA THR A 320 6.45 -15.40 -14.96
C THR A 320 5.00 -15.25 -15.38
N ASP A 321 4.58 -16.00 -16.41
CA ASP A 321 3.20 -15.99 -16.94
C ASP A 321 2.73 -14.57 -17.33
N PHE A 322 3.59 -13.82 -18.00
CA PHE A 322 3.35 -12.44 -18.41
C PHE A 322 2.75 -12.36 -19.82
N SER A 323 1.78 -11.46 -20.06
CA SER A 323 1.25 -11.16 -21.39
C SER A 323 1.13 -9.64 -21.59
N SER A 324 1.92 -9.07 -22.50
CA SER A 324 1.77 -7.66 -22.87
C SER A 324 1.93 -7.45 -24.37
N HIS A 325 1.24 -6.43 -24.89
CA HIS A 325 1.45 -5.97 -26.27
C HIS A 325 2.84 -5.36 -26.44
N TYR A 326 3.25 -4.42 -25.56
CA TYR A 326 4.60 -3.86 -25.59
C TYR A 326 5.25 -3.88 -24.20
N THR A 327 6.54 -4.23 -24.13
CA THR A 327 7.34 -4.11 -22.91
C THR A 327 8.71 -3.55 -23.23
N SER A 328 9.15 -2.54 -22.48
CA SER A 328 10.50 -2.01 -22.51
C SER A 328 11.15 -2.19 -21.15
N ILE A 329 12.38 -2.70 -21.15
CA ILE A 329 13.17 -2.92 -19.94
C ILE A 329 14.44 -2.10 -20.11
N THR A 330 14.67 -1.18 -19.16
CA THR A 330 15.88 -0.37 -19.11
C THR A 330 16.62 -0.64 -17.82
N GLY A 331 17.85 -1.16 -17.96
CA GLY A 331 18.77 -1.36 -16.85
C GLY A 331 19.92 -0.37 -16.88
N LYS A 332 20.35 0.08 -15.71
CA LYS A 332 21.55 0.92 -15.57
C LYS A 332 22.46 0.37 -14.48
N THR A 333 23.73 0.18 -14.82
CA THR A 333 24.78 -0.15 -13.84
C THR A 333 25.06 1.07 -12.97
N HIS A 334 25.30 0.86 -11.67
CA HIS A 334 25.74 1.90 -10.75
C HIS A 334 27.17 1.60 -10.29
N ARG A 335 28.01 2.64 -10.13
CA ARG A 335 29.43 2.48 -9.75
C ARG A 335 29.53 1.68 -8.44
N GLY A 336 30.26 0.57 -8.46
CA GLY A 336 30.44 -0.31 -7.30
C GLY A 336 29.33 -1.36 -7.08
N TRP A 337 28.32 -1.43 -7.95
CA TRP A 337 27.23 -2.41 -7.87
C TRP A 337 27.13 -3.23 -9.15
N GLY A 338 26.64 -4.45 -9.04
CA GLY A 338 26.40 -5.34 -10.19
C GLY A 338 25.29 -4.83 -11.11
N THR A 339 25.23 -5.42 -12.31
CA THR A 339 24.20 -5.18 -13.32
C THR A 339 22.86 -5.78 -12.87
N PRO A 340 21.71 -5.12 -13.14
CA PRO A 340 20.40 -5.71 -12.88
C PRO A 340 20.26 -7.04 -13.60
N ALA A 341 19.66 -8.02 -12.93
CA ALA A 341 19.36 -9.32 -13.51
C ALA A 341 17.85 -9.47 -13.71
N VAL A 342 17.45 -9.87 -14.91
CA VAL A 342 16.05 -10.06 -15.29
C VAL A 342 15.86 -11.47 -15.81
N LEU A 343 14.97 -12.22 -15.18
CA LEU A 343 14.53 -13.55 -15.60
C LEU A 343 13.09 -13.46 -16.12
N VAL A 344 12.87 -13.89 -17.35
CA VAL A 344 11.56 -13.89 -18.02
C VAL A 344 11.21 -15.32 -18.42
N GLU A 345 10.16 -15.88 -17.83
CA GLU A 345 9.74 -17.27 -18.08
C GLU A 345 8.25 -17.34 -18.45
N ALA A 346 7.90 -18.19 -19.42
CA ALA A 346 6.52 -18.42 -19.81
C ALA A 346 5.73 -17.15 -20.21
N CYS A 347 6.41 -16.19 -20.83
CA CYS A 347 5.84 -14.89 -21.19
C CYS A 347 5.46 -14.83 -22.68
N ARG A 348 4.33 -14.21 -23.01
CA ARG A 348 3.91 -13.90 -24.39
C ARG A 348 4.05 -12.40 -24.65
N CYS A 349 4.95 -12.04 -25.56
CA CYS A 349 5.05 -10.69 -26.11
C CYS A 349 4.54 -10.72 -27.55
N TRP A 350 3.58 -9.86 -27.89
CA TRP A 350 2.94 -9.87 -29.22
C TRP A 350 3.77 -9.14 -30.29
N ASP A 351 4.63 -8.20 -29.88
CA ASP A 351 5.59 -7.51 -30.73
C ASP A 351 7.04 -7.97 -30.44
N ASN A 352 7.94 -7.85 -31.43
CA ASN A 352 9.33 -8.32 -31.36
C ASN A 352 10.06 -7.76 -30.11
N PRO A 353 10.29 -8.57 -29.05
CA PRO A 353 10.81 -8.07 -27.78
C PRO A 353 12.28 -7.67 -27.87
N ALA A 354 13.04 -8.23 -28.82
CA ALA A 354 14.47 -8.00 -28.98
C ALA A 354 14.81 -6.56 -29.41
N GLU A 355 13.88 -5.84 -30.05
CA GLU A 355 14.11 -4.47 -30.54
C GLU A 355 14.01 -3.39 -29.46
N LYS A 356 13.58 -3.74 -28.23
CA LYS A 356 13.17 -2.74 -27.22
C LYS A 356 13.79 -2.91 -25.84
N ILE A 357 14.79 -3.79 -25.70
CA ILE A 357 15.58 -3.93 -24.48
C ILE A 357 16.81 -3.03 -24.63
N THR A 358 16.99 -2.10 -23.68
CA THR A 358 18.06 -1.09 -23.76
C THR A 358 18.84 -1.00 -22.45
N GLY A 359 20.13 -0.67 -22.55
CA GLY A 359 21.02 -0.52 -21.40
C GLY A 359 21.65 -1.84 -20.91
N ASN A 360 22.35 -1.75 -19.78
CA ASN A 360 23.08 -2.89 -19.20
C ASN A 360 22.10 -3.72 -18.36
N VAL A 361 21.57 -4.80 -18.94
CA VAL A 361 20.70 -5.78 -18.26
C VAL A 361 21.22 -7.18 -18.54
N ASN A 362 21.40 -7.98 -17.50
CA ASN A 362 21.61 -9.43 -17.68
C ASN A 362 20.23 -10.06 -17.84
N LEU A 363 19.86 -10.35 -19.08
CA LEU A 363 18.56 -10.91 -19.42
C LEU A 363 18.66 -12.40 -19.66
N ARG A 364 17.80 -13.19 -19.01
CA ARG A 364 17.53 -14.58 -19.37
C ARG A 364 16.08 -14.72 -19.78
N MET A 365 15.84 -15.14 -21.02
CA MET A 365 14.51 -15.39 -21.56
C MET A 365 14.31 -16.88 -21.82
N ARG A 366 13.16 -17.40 -21.42
CA ARG A 366 12.67 -18.72 -21.82
C ARG A 366 11.32 -18.53 -22.53
N ASP A 367 11.34 -18.60 -23.85
CA ASP A 367 10.16 -18.46 -24.69
C ASP A 367 9.27 -19.72 -24.55
N CYS A 368 7.96 -19.52 -24.39
CA CYS A 368 6.98 -20.60 -24.29
C CYS A 368 6.28 -20.92 -25.62
N THR A 369 6.63 -20.25 -26.72
CA THR A 369 6.07 -20.52 -28.05
C THR A 369 6.92 -21.47 -28.90
N ASP A 370 8.22 -21.62 -28.61
CA ASP A 370 9.08 -22.62 -29.24
C ASP A 370 9.69 -23.57 -28.20
N TRP A 371 9.23 -24.82 -28.21
CA TRP A 371 9.76 -25.90 -27.36
C TRP A 371 11.23 -26.25 -27.66
N ARG A 372 11.83 -25.67 -28.70
CA ARG A 372 13.25 -25.81 -29.06
C ARG A 372 14.13 -24.62 -28.68
N SER A 373 13.58 -23.56 -28.07
CA SER A 373 14.36 -22.36 -27.74
C SER A 373 15.45 -22.66 -26.70
N GLN A 374 16.71 -22.50 -27.12
CA GLN A 374 17.90 -22.58 -26.27
C GLN A 374 18.03 -21.30 -25.43
N TRP A 375 18.75 -21.38 -24.31
CA TRP A 375 19.08 -20.21 -23.48
C TRP A 375 19.79 -19.15 -24.32
N LEU A 376 19.24 -17.94 -24.38
CA LEU A 376 19.98 -16.77 -24.82
C LEU A 376 20.81 -16.29 -23.61
N ASP A 377 21.95 -16.92 -23.37
CA ASP A 377 22.74 -16.66 -22.15
C ASP A 377 23.59 -15.38 -22.21
N ASP A 378 23.78 -14.75 -23.37
CA ASP A 378 24.62 -13.54 -23.50
C ASP A 378 24.00 -12.52 -24.47
N PHE A 379 23.14 -11.63 -23.94
CA PHE A 379 22.85 -10.36 -24.59
C PHE A 379 23.84 -9.31 -24.09
N ASP A 380 25.06 -9.32 -24.63
CA ASP A 380 26.03 -8.27 -24.35
C ASP A 380 25.62 -7.01 -25.14
N SER A 381 24.82 -6.15 -24.50
CA SER A 381 24.22 -4.93 -25.08
C SER A 381 25.23 -3.96 -25.72
N GLN A 382 26.54 -4.17 -25.55
CA GLN A 382 27.58 -3.37 -26.22
C GLN A 382 27.62 -3.55 -27.74
N ALA A 383 27.10 -4.67 -28.28
CA ALA A 383 27.17 -4.95 -29.72
C ALA A 383 26.25 -4.08 -30.60
N ALA A 384 25.23 -3.42 -30.03
CA ALA A 384 24.22 -2.69 -30.81
C ALA A 384 24.53 -1.20 -31.08
N SER A 385 25.71 -0.70 -30.71
CA SER A 385 26.02 0.75 -30.76
C SER A 385 27.07 1.21 -31.79
N LYS A 386 27.58 0.33 -32.67
CA LYS A 386 28.42 0.77 -33.79
C LYS A 386 27.58 0.86 -35.08
N PRO A 387 27.28 2.07 -35.61
CA PRO A 387 26.83 2.17 -36.99
C PRO A 387 27.92 1.57 -37.88
N ALA A 388 27.52 0.64 -38.76
CA ALA A 388 28.42 0.07 -39.75
C ALA A 388 29.10 1.20 -40.52
N GLY A 389 30.41 1.31 -40.37
CA GLY A 389 31.21 2.29 -41.10
C GLY A 389 30.96 2.13 -42.59
N GLN A 390 30.64 3.24 -43.25
CA GLN A 390 30.68 3.36 -44.70
C GLN A 390 32.02 2.83 -45.19
N ALA A 391 31.99 1.76 -45.98
CA ALA A 391 33.12 1.35 -46.79
C ALA A 391 33.38 2.46 -47.82
N SER A 392 34.58 3.05 -47.76
CA SER A 392 35.13 3.81 -48.88
C SER A 392 35.53 2.81 -49.97
N ASP A 393 34.90 2.91 -51.14
CA ASP A 393 35.30 2.20 -52.37
C ASP A 393 36.67 2.71 -52.90
N PRO A 394 37.40 1.88 -53.65
CA PRO A 394 38.81 2.09 -54.03
C PRO A 394 39.07 3.23 -55.02
#